data_AF-A0AAV8C865-F1
#
_entry.id   AF-A0AAV8C865-F1
#
_cell.length_a   1.000
_cell.length_b   1.000
_cell.length_c   1.000
_cell.angle_alpha   90.00
_cell.angle_beta   90.00
_cell.angle_gamma   90.00
#
_symmetry.space_group_name_H-M   'P 1'
#
loop_
_entity.id
_entity.type
_entity.pdbx_description
1 polymer ?
#
loop_
_entity_poly.entity_id
_entity_poly.type
_entity_poly.pdbx_seq_one_letter_code
_entity_poly.pdbx_strand_id
1 'polypeptide(L)'
;MPNSNHFTEYIGAQFKNVKFSDVPINSGVEFHYICSFAIDYSDATTPPAPTNGEFGVFWDTENLSPDAVSAIKEKHSNVKVAVSLGGGTIGSDNNKVKVNFKATSVDSWVSNAVTSLKSIIEEYNQDGIDIDYENFSDDDIEKFTECIGQLITNLKTDRVISFASFAPFDDSDIPIRQEMYKALWSR
;
A
#
# COMPACT_ATOMS: atom_id res chain seq x y z
N MET A 1 -5.09 -24.05 11.79
CA MET A 1 -4.26 -22.84 11.89
C MET A 1 -4.48 -22.24 13.26
N PRO A 2 -3.47 -21.72 13.98
CA PRO A 2 -3.76 -20.91 15.14
C PRO A 2 -4.58 -19.71 14.66
N ASN A 3 -5.69 -19.40 15.33
CA ASN A 3 -6.35 -18.11 15.15
C ASN A 3 -5.31 -17.06 15.51
N SER A 4 -4.73 -16.36 14.53
CA SER A 4 -4.13 -15.07 14.83
C SER A 4 -5.29 -14.22 15.30
N ASN A 5 -5.26 -13.75 16.55
CA ASN A 5 -6.18 -12.72 17.01
C ASN A 5 -5.80 -11.41 16.32
N HIS A 6 -5.97 -11.36 15.00
CA HIS A 6 -5.54 -10.30 14.10
C HIS A 6 -6.76 -9.79 13.37
N PHE A 7 -6.95 -8.48 13.35
CA PHE A 7 -7.98 -7.82 12.57
C PHE A 7 -7.35 -6.72 11.72
N THR A 8 -7.83 -6.56 10.48
CA THR A 8 -7.32 -5.55 9.55
C THR A 8 -8.47 -4.80 8.91
N GLU A 9 -8.35 -3.48 8.84
CA GLU A 9 -9.35 -2.58 8.24
C GLU A 9 -8.69 -1.61 7.27
N TYR A 10 -9.15 -1.62 6.01
CA TYR A 10 -8.76 -0.63 5.00
C TYR A 10 -9.54 0.67 5.20
N ILE A 11 -8.88 1.83 5.06
CA ILE A 11 -9.49 3.13 5.32
C ILE A 11 -8.91 4.23 4.43
N GLY A 12 -9.73 5.21 4.05
CA GLY A 12 -9.27 6.48 3.47
C GLY A 12 -9.46 6.67 1.96
N ALA A 13 -9.60 5.61 1.17
CA ALA A 13 -9.63 5.71 -0.31
C ALA A 13 -10.86 6.44 -0.88
N GLN A 14 -11.97 6.51 -0.12
CA GLN A 14 -13.25 7.02 -0.63
C GLN A 14 -13.54 8.48 -0.27
N PHE A 15 -12.67 9.14 0.49
CA PHE A 15 -12.85 10.55 0.92
C PHE A 15 -14.24 10.82 1.54
N LYS A 16 -14.66 9.93 2.45
CA LYS A 16 -15.97 9.99 3.13
C LYS A 16 -15.89 10.55 4.54
N ASN A 17 -14.77 11.18 4.90
CA ASN A 17 -14.53 11.75 6.22
C ASN A 17 -14.57 10.73 7.38
N VAL A 18 -14.30 9.46 7.10
CA VAL A 18 -14.18 8.42 8.13
C VAL A 18 -12.85 8.58 8.84
N LYS A 19 -12.86 8.60 10.17
CA LYS A 19 -11.68 8.72 11.03
C LYS A 19 -11.36 7.39 11.70
N PHE A 20 -10.12 7.22 12.14
CA PHE A 20 -9.73 6.07 12.96
C PHE A 20 -10.62 5.89 14.21
N SER A 21 -11.13 6.99 14.78
CA SER A 21 -11.99 6.94 15.96
C SER A 21 -13.41 6.42 15.70
N ASP A 22 -13.84 6.40 14.45
CA ASP A 22 -15.20 5.98 14.07
C ASP A 22 -15.32 4.46 13.99
N VAL A 23 -14.19 3.76 13.83
CA VAL A 23 -14.12 2.31 13.71
C VAL A 23 -13.98 1.68 15.10
N PRO A 24 -14.86 0.73 15.49
CA PRO A 24 -14.77 0.05 16.79
C PRO A 24 -13.51 -0.80 16.92
N ILE A 25 -12.70 -0.55 17.96
CA ILE A 25 -11.47 -1.29 18.24
C ILE A 25 -11.68 -2.24 19.42
N ASN A 26 -11.51 -3.54 19.17
CA ASN A 26 -11.46 -4.55 20.23
C ASN A 26 -10.02 -4.69 20.75
N SER A 27 -9.79 -4.50 22.06
CA SER A 27 -8.46 -4.61 22.66
C SER A 27 -7.93 -6.05 22.75
N GLY A 28 -8.77 -7.05 22.48
CA GLY A 28 -8.41 -8.48 22.48
C GLY A 28 -7.74 -8.99 21.21
N VAL A 29 -7.52 -8.12 20.20
CA VAL A 29 -6.88 -8.45 18.93
C VAL A 29 -5.72 -7.50 18.63
N GLU A 30 -4.73 -7.97 17.86
CA GLU A 30 -3.81 -7.11 17.13
C GLU A 30 -4.60 -6.45 15.99
N PHE A 31 -4.72 -5.13 16.03
CA PHE A 31 -5.59 -4.37 15.13
C PHE A 31 -4.74 -3.56 14.16
N HIS A 32 -4.88 -3.79 12.87
CA HIS A 32 -4.16 -3.05 11.84
C HIS A 32 -5.13 -2.18 11.04
N TYR A 33 -4.90 -0.87 11.03
CA TYR A 33 -5.44 -0.02 9.97
C TYR A 33 -4.52 -0.08 8.75
N ILE A 34 -5.10 -0.01 7.56
CA ILE A 34 -4.36 0.13 6.31
C ILE A 34 -4.89 1.36 5.57
N CYS A 35 -4.09 2.42 5.52
CA CYS A 35 -4.40 3.63 4.77
C CYS A 35 -4.29 3.35 3.26
N SER A 36 -5.37 3.64 2.53
CA SER A 36 -5.52 3.34 1.11
C SER A 36 -5.69 4.63 0.30
N PHE A 37 -4.76 5.02 -0.57
CA PHE A 37 -3.55 4.30 -1.01
C PHE A 37 -2.34 5.24 -1.11
N ALA A 38 -1.13 4.67 -1.08
CA ALA A 38 0.02 5.29 -1.72
C ALA A 38 0.17 4.76 -3.15
N ILE A 39 0.36 5.64 -4.13
CA ILE A 39 0.33 5.28 -5.56
C ILE A 39 1.55 5.90 -6.26
N ASP A 40 2.27 5.12 -7.06
CA ASP A 40 3.40 5.59 -7.88
C ASP A 40 2.96 6.19 -9.22
N TYR A 41 1.98 7.10 -9.13
CA TYR A 41 1.43 7.85 -10.26
C TYR A 41 1.39 9.33 -9.93
N SER A 42 1.56 10.16 -10.96
CA SER A 42 1.42 11.62 -10.89
C SER A 42 0.08 12.04 -11.46
N ASP A 43 -0.73 12.70 -10.64
CA ASP A 43 -1.97 13.37 -11.03
C ASP A 43 -1.76 14.80 -11.56
N ALA A 44 -0.52 15.30 -11.52
CA ALA A 44 -0.12 16.56 -12.15
C ALA A 44 -0.16 16.49 -13.69
N THR A 45 -0.34 15.30 -14.25
CA THR A 45 -0.56 15.04 -15.67
C THR A 45 -2.01 14.65 -15.93
N THR A 46 -2.52 14.94 -17.13
CA THR A 46 -3.87 14.53 -17.54
C THR A 46 -3.80 13.77 -18.87
N PRO A 47 -4.05 12.46 -18.87
CA PRO A 47 -4.41 11.61 -17.71
C PRO A 47 -3.23 11.40 -16.74
N PRO A 48 -3.48 10.93 -15.50
CA PRO A 48 -2.40 10.56 -14.57
C PRO A 48 -1.44 9.53 -15.18
N ALA A 49 -0.16 9.60 -14.81
CA ALA A 49 0.89 8.79 -15.41
C ALA A 49 1.80 8.13 -14.35
N PRO A 50 2.34 6.92 -14.62
CA PRO A 50 3.27 6.23 -13.73
C PRO A 50 4.55 7.04 -13.50
N THR A 51 5.10 6.99 -12.29
CA THR A 51 6.29 7.76 -11.86
C THR A 51 7.53 6.89 -11.63
N ASN A 52 7.50 5.62 -12.06
CA ASN A 52 8.60 4.69 -11.85
C ASN A 52 8.94 4.53 -10.35
N GLY A 53 7.94 4.21 -9.52
CA GLY A 53 8.14 3.93 -8.10
C GLY A 53 8.21 5.15 -7.19
N GLU A 54 7.96 6.37 -7.68
CA GLU A 54 7.85 7.54 -6.79
C GLU A 54 6.42 7.64 -6.24
N PHE A 55 6.22 7.12 -5.02
CA PHE A 55 4.91 7.07 -4.38
C PHE A 55 4.45 8.43 -3.86
N GLY A 56 3.18 8.76 -4.14
CA GLY A 56 2.44 9.86 -3.52
C GLY A 56 1.29 9.35 -2.64
N VAL A 57 0.77 10.22 -1.77
CA VAL A 57 -0.33 9.91 -0.83
C VAL A 57 -1.69 10.25 -1.47
N PHE A 58 -2.59 9.27 -1.53
CA PHE A 58 -3.92 9.39 -2.15
C PHE A 58 -5.08 8.92 -1.25
N TRP A 59 -4.88 8.88 0.07
CA TRP A 59 -5.98 8.74 1.04
C TRP A 59 -6.44 10.11 1.56
N ASP A 60 -7.53 10.12 2.31
CA ASP A 60 -8.09 11.29 3.00
C ASP A 60 -7.15 11.82 4.11
N THR A 61 -6.14 12.61 3.73
CA THR A 61 -5.12 13.15 4.65
C THR A 61 -5.65 14.20 5.61
N GLU A 62 -6.80 14.81 5.32
CA GLU A 62 -7.49 15.73 6.23
C GLU A 62 -7.98 15.00 7.49
N ASN A 63 -8.45 13.76 7.33
CA ASN A 63 -8.98 12.95 8.43
C ASN A 63 -8.01 11.89 8.96
N LEU A 64 -7.06 11.44 8.13
CA LEU A 64 -6.04 10.42 8.45
C LEU A 64 -4.64 11.04 8.41
N SER A 65 -4.47 12.16 9.11
CA SER A 65 -3.21 12.91 9.21
C SER A 65 -2.15 12.18 10.05
N PRO A 66 -0.87 12.60 10.01
CA PRO A 66 0.17 12.09 10.91
C PRO A 66 -0.19 12.17 12.40
N ASP A 67 -0.82 13.26 12.81
CA ASP A 67 -1.30 13.46 14.18
C ASP A 67 -2.42 12.47 14.53
N ALA A 68 -3.33 12.20 13.59
CA ALA A 68 -4.41 11.23 13.79
C ALA A 68 -3.86 9.79 13.94
N VAL A 69 -2.84 9.43 13.16
CA VAL A 69 -2.15 8.14 13.29
C VAL A 69 -1.48 8.03 14.66
N SER A 70 -0.75 9.06 15.08
CA SER A 70 -0.08 9.06 16.39
C SER A 70 -1.08 8.99 17.54
N ALA A 71 -2.16 9.76 17.47
CA ALA A 71 -3.21 9.80 18.50
C ALA A 71 -3.93 8.45 18.65
N ILE A 72 -4.23 7.74 17.56
CA ILE A 72 -4.92 6.44 17.67
C ILE A 72 -3.99 5.38 18.27
N LYS A 73 -2.70 5.37 17.89
CA LYS A 73 -1.69 4.45 18.45
C LYS A 73 -1.43 4.72 19.93
N GLU A 74 -1.39 5.99 20.34
CA GLU A 74 -1.25 6.36 21.76
C GLU A 74 -2.47 5.89 22.58
N LYS A 75 -3.68 6.04 22.03
CA LYS A 75 -4.92 5.63 22.69
C LYS A 75 -5.09 4.11 22.76
N HIS A 76 -4.57 3.38 21.77
CA HIS A 76 -4.75 1.93 21.63
C HIS A 76 -3.42 1.23 21.35
N SER A 77 -2.79 0.67 22.39
CA SER A 77 -1.49 0.00 22.28
C SER A 77 -1.48 -1.28 21.42
N ASN A 78 -2.66 -1.81 21.10
CA ASN A 78 -2.84 -2.95 20.21
C ASN A 78 -3.02 -2.55 18.73
N VAL A 79 -3.00 -1.24 18.41
CA VAL A 79 -3.15 -0.72 17.05
C VAL A 79 -1.80 -0.52 16.38
N LYS A 80 -1.71 -0.99 15.13
CA LYS A 80 -0.70 -0.57 14.16
C LYS A 80 -1.39 0.06 12.96
N VAL A 81 -0.68 0.92 12.24
CA VAL A 81 -1.16 1.54 11.00
C VAL A 81 -0.17 1.21 9.90
N ALA A 82 -0.65 0.77 8.74
CA ALA A 82 0.14 0.55 7.54
C ALA A 82 -0.41 1.35 6.36
N VAL A 83 0.33 1.35 5.26
CA VAL A 83 -0.08 1.94 3.98
C VAL A 83 -0.19 0.87 2.91
N SER A 84 -1.31 0.86 2.16
CA SER A 84 -1.46 -0.02 0.99
C SER A 84 -0.95 0.67 -0.28
N LEU A 85 -0.23 -0.09 -1.09
CA LEU A 85 0.45 0.35 -2.31
C LEU A 85 -0.34 -0.10 -3.54
N GLY A 86 -0.67 0.83 -4.43
CA GLY A 86 -1.33 0.54 -5.71
C GLY A 86 -2.82 0.87 -5.73
N GLY A 87 -3.67 -0.14 -5.65
CA GLY A 87 -5.13 -0.09 -5.85
C GLY A 87 -5.56 -0.24 -7.31
N GLY A 88 -6.87 -0.21 -7.55
CA GLY A 88 -7.44 -0.40 -8.89
C GLY A 88 -7.31 0.79 -9.84
N THR A 89 -7.49 2.03 -9.36
CA THR A 89 -7.54 3.24 -10.22
C THR A 89 -7.09 4.51 -9.52
N ILE A 90 -6.62 5.49 -10.29
CA ILE A 90 -6.31 6.86 -9.86
C ILE A 90 -7.00 7.89 -10.76
N GLY A 91 -7.37 9.04 -10.19
CA GLY A 91 -8.00 10.16 -10.89
C GLY A 91 -9.49 10.29 -10.62
N SER A 92 -10.05 11.41 -11.06
CA SER A 92 -11.48 11.72 -11.00
C SER A 92 -12.26 11.02 -12.12
N ASP A 93 -13.59 11.01 -12.06
CA ASP A 93 -14.43 10.27 -13.02
C ASP A 93 -14.16 10.61 -14.50
N ASN A 94 -13.69 11.84 -14.79
CA ASN A 94 -13.40 12.28 -16.16
C ASN A 94 -11.97 11.97 -16.65
N ASN A 95 -11.07 11.53 -15.77
CA ASN A 95 -9.66 11.22 -16.10
C ASN A 95 -9.14 9.96 -15.38
N LYS A 96 -10.05 9.09 -14.93
CA LYS A 96 -9.73 7.87 -14.18
C LYS A 96 -8.93 6.90 -15.05
N VAL A 97 -7.79 6.46 -14.54
CA VAL A 97 -6.95 5.45 -15.19
C VAL A 97 -6.68 4.28 -14.25
N LYS A 98 -6.42 3.11 -14.83
CA LYS A 98 -5.95 1.93 -14.09
C LYS A 98 -4.55 2.17 -13.55
N VAL A 99 -4.35 1.84 -12.29
CA VAL A 99 -3.01 1.83 -11.68
C VAL A 99 -2.34 0.51 -12.09
N ASN A 100 -1.57 0.57 -13.17
CA ASN A 100 -0.74 -0.53 -13.63
C ASN A 100 0.63 -0.45 -12.96
N PHE A 101 1.11 -1.58 -12.42
CA PHE A 101 2.51 -1.68 -12.02
C PHE A 101 3.42 -1.41 -13.23
N LYS A 102 4.32 -0.43 -13.11
CA LYS A 102 5.24 -0.05 -14.20
C LYS A 102 6.60 0.39 -13.68
N ALA A 103 7.61 -0.40 -14.03
CA ALA A 103 9.00 -0.12 -13.71
C ALA A 103 9.84 0.03 -14.99
N THR A 104 10.63 1.10 -15.06
CA THR A 104 11.61 1.36 -16.13
C THR A 104 12.75 0.34 -16.04
N SER A 105 13.25 0.12 -14.83
CA SER A 105 14.14 -0.99 -14.48
C SER A 105 13.90 -1.35 -13.01
N VAL A 106 14.33 -2.56 -12.60
CA VAL A 106 14.25 -2.97 -11.19
C VAL A 106 14.96 -1.96 -10.31
N ASP A 107 16.24 -1.68 -10.57
CA ASP A 107 17.05 -0.79 -9.73
C ASP A 107 16.45 0.62 -9.58
N SER A 108 15.98 1.21 -10.68
CA SER A 108 15.44 2.58 -10.64
C SER A 108 14.10 2.65 -9.91
N TRP A 109 13.21 1.69 -10.14
CA TRP A 109 11.94 1.62 -9.45
C TRP A 109 12.13 1.35 -7.96
N VAL A 110 12.99 0.39 -7.59
CA VAL A 110 13.29 0.07 -6.18
C VAL A 110 13.90 1.26 -5.47
N SER A 111 14.87 1.95 -6.08
CA SER A 111 15.48 3.15 -5.49
C SER A 111 14.43 4.24 -5.21
N ASN A 112 13.56 4.53 -6.17
CA ASN A 112 12.51 5.53 -6.03
C ASN A 112 11.47 5.11 -4.98
N ALA A 113 11.07 3.84 -4.98
CA ALA A 113 10.08 3.29 -4.05
C ALA A 113 10.59 3.32 -2.62
N VAL A 114 11.82 2.86 -2.37
CA VAL A 114 12.43 2.88 -1.03
C VAL A 114 12.54 4.31 -0.53
N THR A 115 13.01 5.26 -1.34
CA THR A 115 13.17 6.65 -0.91
C THR A 115 11.81 7.30 -0.60
N SER A 116 10.85 7.24 -1.53
CA SER A 116 9.54 7.88 -1.34
C SER A 116 8.73 7.26 -0.20
N LEU A 117 8.72 5.93 -0.09
CA LEU A 117 8.00 5.24 0.98
C LEU A 117 8.63 5.44 2.35
N LYS A 118 9.96 5.52 2.47
CA LYS A 118 10.61 5.92 3.73
C LYS A 118 10.08 7.25 4.23
N SER A 119 10.06 8.26 3.35
CA SER A 119 9.54 9.58 3.71
C SER A 119 8.08 9.53 4.16
N ILE A 120 7.21 8.83 3.43
CA ILE A 120 5.79 8.68 3.80
C ILE A 120 5.63 7.93 5.13
N ILE A 121 6.35 6.82 5.31
CA ILE A 121 6.24 5.97 6.50
C ILE A 121 6.71 6.72 7.74
N GLU A 122 7.83 7.44 7.64
CA GLU A 122 8.37 8.25 8.74
C GLU A 122 7.44 9.43 9.06
N GLU A 123 6.94 10.14 8.05
CA GLU A 123 6.02 11.27 8.23
C GLU A 123 4.73 10.85 8.93
N TYR A 124 4.13 9.73 8.52
CA TYR A 124 2.85 9.26 9.06
C TYR A 124 2.99 8.28 10.22
N ASN A 125 4.20 7.96 10.68
CA ASN A 125 4.44 6.99 11.75
C ASN A 125 3.79 5.60 11.47
N GLN A 126 3.97 5.13 10.23
CA GLN A 126 3.44 3.85 9.76
C GLN A 126 4.32 2.68 10.24
N ASP A 127 3.71 1.52 10.48
CA ASP A 127 4.34 0.32 11.02
C ASP A 127 4.59 -0.76 9.94
N GLY A 128 3.99 -0.61 8.76
CA GLY A 128 3.99 -1.63 7.71
C GLY A 128 3.55 -1.12 6.34
N ILE A 129 3.69 -1.98 5.34
CA ILE A 129 3.12 -1.79 4.01
C ILE A 129 2.23 -2.97 3.61
N ASP A 130 1.32 -2.72 2.69
CA ASP A 130 0.50 -3.73 2.04
C ASP A 130 0.61 -3.59 0.52
N ILE A 131 0.73 -4.70 -0.21
CA ILE A 131 0.87 -4.68 -1.67
C ILE A 131 -0.45 -5.05 -2.33
N ASP A 132 -1.08 -4.08 -2.99
CA ASP A 132 -2.41 -4.20 -3.60
C ASP A 132 -2.44 -3.68 -5.05
N TYR A 133 -1.48 -4.07 -5.88
CA TYR A 133 -1.53 -3.77 -7.31
C TYR A 133 -2.55 -4.67 -8.01
N GLU A 134 -3.59 -4.06 -8.57
CA GLU A 134 -4.64 -4.80 -9.28
C GLU A 134 -4.45 -4.82 -10.80
N ASN A 135 -3.56 -4.03 -11.39
CA ASN A 135 -3.40 -4.01 -12.85
C ASN A 135 -1.94 -4.21 -13.26
N PHE A 136 -1.76 -4.97 -14.34
CA PHE A 136 -0.47 -5.34 -14.90
C PHE A 136 -0.58 -5.21 -16.42
N SER A 137 0.17 -4.27 -17.01
CA SER A 137 0.11 -3.99 -18.45
C SER A 137 1.15 -4.76 -19.26
N ASP A 138 2.27 -5.07 -18.62
CA ASP A 138 3.36 -5.84 -19.17
C ASP A 138 3.42 -7.11 -18.32
N ASP A 139 3.22 -8.30 -18.89
CA ASP A 139 3.20 -9.60 -18.20
C ASP A 139 4.60 -9.99 -17.65
N ASP A 140 5.28 -9.06 -17.00
CA ASP A 140 6.65 -9.15 -16.51
C ASP A 140 6.65 -9.53 -15.02
N ILE A 141 6.26 -10.79 -14.79
CA ILE A 141 6.19 -11.40 -13.45
C ILE A 141 7.54 -11.31 -12.73
N GLU A 142 8.64 -11.52 -13.44
CA GLU A 142 9.99 -11.43 -12.85
C GLU A 142 10.29 -10.01 -12.38
N LYS A 143 10.02 -8.99 -13.20
CA LYS A 143 10.26 -7.60 -12.79
C LYS A 143 9.37 -7.19 -11.61
N PHE A 144 8.08 -7.58 -11.60
CA PHE A 144 7.19 -7.31 -10.47
C PHE A 144 7.72 -7.97 -9.18
N THR A 145 8.01 -9.27 -9.23
CA THR A 145 8.46 -10.01 -8.06
C THR A 145 9.80 -9.50 -7.51
N GLU A 146 10.74 -9.18 -8.39
CA GLU A 146 12.04 -8.63 -8.00
C GLU A 146 11.89 -7.22 -7.39
N CYS A 147 11.11 -6.34 -8.00
CA CYS A 147 10.85 -5.00 -7.47
C CYS A 147 10.22 -5.04 -6.06
N ILE A 148 9.14 -5.79 -5.90
CA ILE A 148 8.43 -5.87 -4.61
C ILE A 148 9.26 -6.60 -3.55
N GLY A 149 9.93 -7.69 -3.94
CA GLY A 149 10.81 -8.45 -3.04
C GLY A 149 11.97 -7.60 -2.52
N GLN A 150 12.66 -6.86 -3.40
CA GLN A 150 13.72 -5.95 -2.99
C GLN A 150 13.19 -4.78 -2.16
N LEU A 151 12.03 -4.19 -2.52
CA LEU A 151 11.41 -3.12 -1.72
C LEU A 151 11.18 -3.56 -0.27
N ILE A 152 10.48 -4.69 -0.06
CA ILE A 152 10.18 -5.21 1.28
C ILE A 152 11.48 -5.52 2.03
N THR A 153 12.46 -6.13 1.35
CA THR A 153 13.76 -6.47 1.95
C THR A 153 14.50 -5.23 2.43
N ASN A 154 14.56 -4.17 1.61
CA ASN A 154 15.21 -2.92 1.97
C ASN A 154 14.50 -2.24 3.14
N LEU A 155 13.17 -2.07 3.09
CA LEU A 155 12.41 -1.42 4.17
C LEU A 155 12.52 -2.17 5.51
N LYS A 156 12.53 -3.52 5.50
CA LYS A 156 12.76 -4.31 6.71
C LYS A 156 14.21 -4.25 7.20
N THR A 157 15.18 -4.31 6.30
CA THR A 157 16.62 -4.22 6.64
C THR A 157 16.92 -2.89 7.32
N ASP A 158 16.35 -1.81 6.79
CA ASP A 158 16.50 -0.46 7.33
C ASP A 158 15.60 -0.20 8.55
N ARG A 159 14.80 -1.19 8.97
CA ARG A 159 13.87 -1.14 10.11
C ARG A 159 12.82 -0.02 10.01
N VAL A 160 12.45 0.33 8.79
CA VAL A 160 11.41 1.31 8.47
C VAL A 160 10.02 0.70 8.71
N ILE A 161 9.87 -0.60 8.42
CA ILE A 161 8.62 -1.34 8.65
C ILE A 161 8.85 -2.57 9.51
N SER A 162 7.81 -2.95 10.26
CA SER A 162 7.77 -4.16 11.08
C SER A 162 7.07 -5.33 10.38
N PHE A 163 6.14 -5.05 9.46
CA PHE A 163 5.42 -6.07 8.69
C PHE A 163 5.18 -5.65 7.25
N ALA A 164 4.87 -6.64 6.42
CA ALA A 164 4.38 -6.46 5.06
C ALA A 164 3.26 -7.47 4.81
N SER A 165 2.23 -7.09 4.07
CA SER A 165 1.15 -7.96 3.60
C SER A 165 0.96 -7.86 2.09
N PHE A 166 0.15 -8.77 1.55
CA PHE A 166 -0.24 -8.80 0.15
C PHE A 166 -1.76 -8.96 0.08
N ALA A 167 -2.41 -8.30 -0.88
CA ALA A 167 -3.85 -8.36 -1.08
C ALA A 167 -4.25 -9.03 -2.42
N PRO A 168 -3.88 -10.31 -2.66
CA PRO A 168 -4.26 -10.99 -3.89
C PRO A 168 -5.73 -11.38 -3.86
N PHE A 169 -6.32 -11.51 -5.04
CA PHE A 169 -7.65 -12.09 -5.21
C PHE A 169 -7.68 -13.02 -6.42
N ASP A 170 -8.61 -13.97 -6.37
CA ASP A 170 -8.89 -14.89 -7.46
C ASP A 170 -9.84 -14.21 -8.45
N ASP A 171 -9.31 -13.84 -9.62
CA ASP A 171 -10.10 -13.35 -10.74
C ASP A 171 -9.93 -14.31 -11.92
N SER A 172 -10.99 -15.07 -12.23
CA SER A 172 -10.99 -16.01 -13.35
C SER A 172 -10.85 -15.31 -14.71
N ASP A 173 -11.21 -14.03 -14.78
CA ASP A 173 -11.18 -13.25 -16.02
C ASP A 173 -9.81 -12.60 -16.25
N ILE A 174 -8.97 -12.48 -15.20
CA ILE A 174 -7.62 -11.89 -15.28
C ILE A 174 -6.61 -12.79 -14.52
N PRO A 175 -6.24 -13.96 -15.11
CA PRO A 175 -5.36 -14.94 -14.44
C PRO A 175 -3.98 -14.40 -14.07
N ILE A 176 -3.45 -13.45 -14.85
CA ILE A 176 -2.11 -12.88 -14.65
C ILE A 176 -1.96 -12.26 -13.25
N ARG A 177 -3.03 -11.69 -12.67
CA ARG A 177 -3.01 -11.15 -11.30
C ARG A 177 -2.61 -12.21 -10.27
N GLN A 178 -3.19 -13.39 -10.40
CA GLN A 178 -2.84 -14.49 -9.50
C GLN A 178 -1.43 -14.98 -9.73
N GLU A 179 -0.97 -15.04 -10.98
CA GLU A 179 0.37 -15.50 -11.31
C GLU A 179 1.44 -14.57 -10.71
N MET A 180 1.23 -13.25 -10.79
CA MET A 180 2.10 -12.23 -10.16
C MET A 180 2.28 -12.48 -8.66
N TYR A 181 1.19 -12.61 -7.93
CA TYR A 181 1.23 -12.80 -6.46
C TYR A 181 1.67 -14.22 -6.06
N LYS A 182 1.33 -15.27 -6.82
CA LYS A 182 1.83 -16.63 -6.59
C LYS A 182 3.35 -16.69 -6.75
N ALA A 183 3.89 -16.04 -7.78
CA ALA A 183 5.33 -15.96 -8.00
C ALA A 183 6.01 -15.22 -6.85
N LEU A 184 5.44 -14.11 -6.38
CA LEU A 184 5.95 -13.35 -5.24
C LEU A 184 5.97 -14.19 -3.95
N TRP A 185 4.92 -14.97 -3.69
CA TRP A 185 4.83 -15.84 -2.51
C TRP A 185 5.81 -17.01 -2.50
N SER A 186 6.31 -17.39 -3.67
CA SER A 186 7.21 -18.53 -3.82
C SER A 186 8.69 -18.19 -3.56
N ARG A 187 8.99 -16.91 -3.31
CA ARG A 187 10.33 -16.39 -3.01
C ARG A 187 10.53 -16.29 -1.50
#